data_AF-A0AA38WBC0-F1
#
_entry.id   AF-A0AA38WBC0-F1
#
_cell.length_a   1.000
_cell.length_b   1.000
_cell.length_c   1.000
_cell.angle_alpha   90.00
_cell.angle_beta   90.00
_cell.angle_gamma   90.00
#
_symmetry.space_group_name_H-M   'P 1'
#
loop_
_entity.id
_entity.type
_entity.pdbx_description
1 polymer ?
#
loop_
_entity_poly.entity_id
_entity_poly.type
_entity_poly.pdbx_seq_one_letter_code
_entity_poly.pdbx_strand_id
1 'polypeptide(L)'
;MDSISEQGLKMCHDHVVDASNLLPQSRQLGDLVLPDNSVIGEGSNETIVLKGTLDTRPVTVKRISKKKNFDVAVKEISNLIASDHLTNIVQYYGAKEDTNFVYMAFECCVCSLHELVLPSTNDSTAQSKMKLEVLSNFKLRRPDGHPSLGLLKVMRDTVTGLAHLHKRRFIHLNLNPENVLIFKDDNSISAKLSGSGSLGWQAPEQLCNKQITQAVDLFSFGCLLFFCITGGQHPFVGNHKDLSLVKKIPEAFDLISNLLHSKPKFRPKAAVVYNHPLFWDSDMRLSFLQDASAHVHSKVCKTNPVFWKSLESINTVVLDGENWDKKLHDDLVKDLENPKNHKNRKNHKKRKNPENKIYKYDSVRDLLRAIRNKRQHYDQLSQELKVIIGKVPTDFENYFNSRFPKLLMEVYKILKNHRGEGGDLLDKYYKQGLLSVLT
;
A
#
# COMPACT_ATOMS: atom_id res chain seq x y z
N MET A 1 -23.02 46.02 38.26
CA MET A 1 -21.62 45.59 38.31
C MET A 1 -21.55 44.25 37.60
N ASP A 2 -21.13 44.36 36.33
CA ASP A 2 -20.54 43.37 35.41
C ASP A 2 -21.33 42.08 35.13
N SER A 3 -22.15 41.93 34.07
CA SER A 3 -21.85 41.78 32.61
C SER A 3 -20.78 40.69 32.33
N ILE A 4 -21.06 39.62 31.57
CA ILE A 4 -21.20 39.62 30.10
C ILE A 4 -22.08 38.44 29.63
N SER A 5 -22.93 38.76 28.65
CA SER A 5 -23.94 37.99 27.96
C SER A 5 -23.45 37.28 26.68
N GLU A 6 -24.27 36.33 26.23
CA GLU A 6 -24.36 35.81 24.87
C GLU A 6 -24.23 36.88 23.77
N GLN A 7 -23.42 36.60 22.73
CA GLN A 7 -23.65 36.94 21.32
C GLN A 7 -22.42 36.55 20.48
N GLY A 8 -22.62 36.09 19.23
CA GLY A 8 -21.57 36.20 18.20
C GLY A 8 -21.45 35.09 17.15
N LEU A 9 -22.54 34.46 16.71
CA LEU A 9 -22.56 33.69 15.47
C LEU A 9 -22.79 34.64 14.27
N LYS A 10 -21.72 35.29 13.79
CA LYS A 10 -21.59 35.89 12.44
C LYS A 10 -20.31 36.72 12.39
N MET A 11 -19.32 36.26 11.63
CA MET A 11 -18.43 37.13 10.85
C MET A 11 -18.04 36.36 9.59
N CYS A 12 -18.81 36.56 8.51
CA CYS A 12 -18.24 36.54 7.17
C CYS A 12 -17.31 37.76 7.14
N HIS A 13 -16.00 37.52 7.21
CA HIS A 13 -15.06 38.53 6.74
C HIS A 13 -14.81 38.25 5.26
N ASP A 14 -15.41 39.11 4.43
CA ASP A 14 -14.84 39.46 3.14
C ASP A 14 -13.38 39.85 3.38
N HIS A 15 -12.47 38.91 3.14
CA HIS A 15 -11.07 39.24 2.98
C HIS A 15 -10.95 39.97 1.65
N VAL A 16 -10.95 41.30 1.75
CA VAL A 16 -10.35 42.17 0.74
C VAL A 16 -8.99 41.58 0.39
N VAL A 17 -8.89 41.13 -0.86
CA VAL A 17 -7.66 40.63 -1.47
C VAL A 17 -6.63 41.75 -1.37
N ASP A 18 -5.63 41.58 -0.50
CA ASP A 18 -4.46 42.44 -0.53
C ASP A 18 -3.72 42.15 -1.85
N ALA A 19 -3.73 43.14 -2.74
CA ALA A 19 -3.21 43.08 -4.10
C ALA A 19 -1.67 42.97 -4.18
N SER A 20 -1.00 42.72 -3.05
CA SER A 20 0.43 42.51 -2.93
C SER A 20 0.89 41.06 -3.20
N ASN A 21 -0.05 40.10 -3.32
CA ASN A 21 0.24 38.67 -3.54
C ASN A 21 0.07 38.16 -4.99
N LEU A 22 -0.28 39.02 -5.93
CA LEU A 22 -0.32 38.66 -7.35
C LEU A 22 1.12 38.62 -7.88
N LEU A 23 1.60 37.46 -8.32
CA LEU A 23 2.82 37.36 -9.15
C LEU A 23 2.56 38.18 -10.43
N PRO A 24 3.25 39.31 -10.66
CA PRO A 24 3.09 40.07 -11.89
C PRO A 24 4.17 39.66 -12.89
N GLN A 25 3.74 39.34 -14.13
CA GLN A 25 4.58 39.07 -15.31
C GLN A 25 5.52 37.86 -15.21
N SER A 26 5.79 37.24 -16.35
CA SER A 26 6.75 36.15 -16.47
C SER A 26 8.06 36.50 -15.77
N ARG A 27 8.47 35.68 -14.79
CA ARG A 27 9.60 35.94 -13.93
C ARG A 27 10.80 35.10 -14.33
N GLN A 28 11.95 35.74 -14.53
CA GLN A 28 13.21 35.06 -14.84
C GLN A 28 14.21 35.17 -13.68
N LEU A 29 14.78 34.04 -13.29
CA LEU A 29 15.75 33.89 -12.19
C LEU A 29 16.96 33.11 -12.73
N GLY A 30 17.86 33.82 -13.40
CA GLY A 30 18.92 33.20 -14.19
C GLY A 30 18.30 32.32 -15.30
N ASP A 31 18.62 31.03 -15.26
CA ASP A 31 18.13 30.04 -16.24
C ASP A 31 16.74 29.46 -15.90
N LEU A 32 16.14 29.88 -14.78
CA LEU A 32 14.79 29.49 -14.40
C LEU A 32 13.78 30.53 -14.89
N VAL A 33 12.81 30.09 -15.68
CA VAL A 33 11.70 30.92 -16.20
C VAL A 33 10.38 30.43 -15.61
N LEU A 34 9.62 31.36 -15.02
CA LEU A 34 8.28 31.15 -14.46
C LEU A 34 7.27 31.95 -15.31
N PRO A 35 6.39 31.31 -16.08
CA PRO A 35 5.40 32.00 -16.92
C PRO A 35 4.27 32.64 -16.10
N ASP A 36 3.48 33.49 -16.73
CA ASP A 36 2.25 34.03 -16.12
C ASP A 36 1.27 32.91 -15.77
N ASN A 37 0.53 33.08 -14.66
CA ASN A 37 -0.38 32.07 -14.11
C ASN A 37 0.29 30.70 -13.86
N SER A 38 1.56 30.71 -13.43
CA SER A 38 2.32 29.47 -13.17
C SER A 38 1.83 28.67 -11.97
N VAL A 39 0.95 29.20 -11.12
CA VAL A 39 0.52 28.50 -9.88
C VAL A 39 -0.26 27.24 -10.23
N ILE A 40 0.25 26.10 -9.73
CA ILE A 40 -0.40 24.79 -9.89
C ILE A 40 -0.87 24.20 -8.55
N GLY A 41 -0.48 24.81 -7.43
CA GLY A 41 -0.96 24.43 -6.11
C GLY A 41 -0.38 25.29 -5.00
N GLU A 42 -1.07 25.33 -3.87
CA GLU A 42 -0.61 25.97 -2.64
C GLU A 42 -0.32 24.88 -1.60
N GLY A 43 0.85 24.95 -0.98
CA GLY A 43 1.25 24.10 0.13
C GLY A 43 1.05 24.80 1.47
N SER A 44 1.40 24.11 2.56
CA SER A 44 1.41 24.75 3.87
C SER A 44 2.52 25.80 4.00
N ASN A 45 2.40 26.68 5.00
CA ASN A 45 3.43 27.64 5.40
C ASN A 45 3.91 28.57 4.27
N GLU A 46 2.98 29.09 3.45
CA GLU A 46 3.26 30.00 2.32
C GLU A 46 4.12 29.37 1.20
N THR A 47 4.17 28.05 1.15
CA THR A 47 4.78 27.33 0.04
C THR A 47 3.86 27.40 -1.17
N ILE A 48 4.37 27.78 -2.33
CA ILE A 48 3.61 27.74 -3.58
C ILE A 48 4.29 26.81 -4.56
N VAL A 49 3.52 25.97 -5.24
CA VAL A 49 3.99 25.12 -6.32
C VAL A 49 3.64 25.79 -7.64
N LEU A 50 4.67 25.98 -8.47
CA LEU A 50 4.62 26.71 -9.73
C LEU A 50 5.08 25.80 -10.87
N LYS A 51 4.57 26.01 -12.07
CA LYS A 51 5.16 25.49 -13.30
C LYS A 51 6.32 26.39 -13.73
N GLY A 52 7.40 25.81 -14.23
CA GLY A 52 8.55 26.56 -14.74
C GLY A 52 9.31 25.83 -15.84
N THR A 53 10.34 26.49 -16.36
CA THR A 53 11.33 25.91 -17.29
C THR A 53 12.73 26.25 -16.77
N LEU A 54 13.60 25.24 -16.63
CA LEU A 54 15.01 25.42 -16.24
C LEU A 54 15.91 25.04 -17.42
N ASP A 55 16.71 26.00 -17.91
CA ASP A 55 17.50 25.97 -19.17
C ASP A 55 16.64 25.76 -20.43
N THR A 56 15.97 24.62 -20.53
CA THR A 56 14.96 24.23 -21.55
C THR A 56 14.01 23.15 -21.04
N ARG A 57 14.27 22.61 -19.85
CA ARG A 57 13.54 21.49 -19.26
C ARG A 57 12.29 22.00 -18.54
N PRO A 58 11.09 21.47 -18.84
CA PRO A 58 9.92 21.72 -18.01
C PRO A 58 10.14 21.19 -16.59
N VAL A 59 9.86 22.02 -15.59
CA VAL A 59 10.06 21.70 -14.17
C VAL A 59 8.86 22.11 -13.33
N THR A 60 8.68 21.42 -12.20
CA THR A 60 7.84 21.88 -11.11
C THR A 60 8.69 22.64 -10.11
N VAL A 61 8.28 23.85 -9.74
CA VAL A 61 9.03 24.76 -8.90
C VAL A 61 8.32 24.96 -7.58
N LYS A 62 8.96 24.56 -6.49
CA LYS A 62 8.47 24.81 -5.14
C LYS A 62 9.10 26.10 -4.62
N ARG A 63 8.29 27.14 -4.45
CA ARG A 63 8.70 28.43 -3.87
C ARG A 63 8.49 28.42 -2.37
N ILE A 64 9.56 28.66 -1.61
CA ILE A 64 9.56 28.67 -0.14
C ILE A 64 10.00 30.04 0.38
N SER A 65 9.27 30.59 1.34
CA SER A 65 9.60 31.86 2.03
C SER A 65 10.85 31.71 2.91
N LYS A 66 11.89 32.52 2.63
CA LYS A 66 13.12 32.57 3.45
C LYS A 66 12.80 33.04 4.87
N LYS A 67 11.92 34.03 5.03
CA LYS A 67 11.60 34.62 6.33
C LYS A 67 11.03 33.60 7.33
N LYS A 68 10.28 32.61 6.85
CA LYS A 68 9.60 31.62 7.72
C LYS A 68 10.27 30.25 7.72
N ASN A 69 10.91 29.85 6.62
CA ASN A 69 11.27 28.45 6.38
C ASN A 69 12.69 28.27 5.79
N PHE A 70 13.63 29.20 5.99
CA PHE A 70 14.97 29.10 5.40
C PHE A 70 15.71 27.83 5.82
N ASP A 71 15.78 27.54 7.13
CA ASP A 71 16.46 26.32 7.63
C ASP A 71 15.81 25.03 7.13
N VAL A 72 14.48 25.06 6.97
CA VAL A 72 13.71 23.94 6.42
C VAL A 72 14.09 23.72 4.96
N ALA A 73 14.16 24.79 4.15
CA ALA A 73 14.56 24.71 2.75
C ALA A 73 16.00 24.21 2.58
N VAL A 74 16.96 24.73 3.35
CA VAL A 74 18.36 24.30 3.30
C VAL A 74 18.51 22.81 3.64
N LYS A 75 17.81 22.36 4.69
CA LYS A 75 17.79 20.95 5.07
C LYS A 75 17.12 20.07 4.02
N GLU A 76 16.03 20.53 3.41
CA GLU A 76 15.34 19.83 2.32
C GLU A 76 16.24 19.66 1.10
N ILE A 77 16.92 20.73 0.66
CA ILE A 77 17.91 20.69 -0.43
C ILE A 77 19.02 19.68 -0.11
N SER A 78 19.57 19.74 1.11
CA SER A 78 20.67 18.85 1.51
C SER A 78 20.26 17.37 1.48
N ASN A 79 19.04 17.06 1.95
CA ASN A 79 18.49 15.72 1.91
C ASN A 79 18.22 15.25 0.47
N LEU A 80 17.69 16.13 -0.38
CA LEU A 80 17.41 15.83 -1.79
C LEU A 80 18.69 15.53 -2.57
N ILE A 81 19.74 16.32 -2.40
CA ILE A 81 21.06 16.06 -3.00
C ILE A 81 21.60 14.69 -2.54
N ALA A 82 21.47 14.37 -1.24
CA ALA A 82 21.93 13.09 -0.70
C ALA A 82 21.06 11.89 -1.12
N SER A 83 19.88 12.15 -1.68
CA SER A 83 18.92 11.16 -2.20
C SER A 83 18.71 11.27 -3.70
N ASP A 84 19.62 11.96 -4.40
CA ASP A 84 19.56 12.05 -5.85
C ASP A 84 19.67 10.66 -6.49
N HIS A 85 18.94 10.48 -7.59
CA HIS A 85 18.82 9.22 -8.32
C HIS A 85 18.19 8.04 -7.55
N LEU A 86 17.60 8.25 -6.37
CA LEU A 86 16.87 7.18 -5.70
C LEU A 86 15.53 6.90 -6.36
N THR A 87 15.30 5.64 -6.70
CA THR A 87 13.99 5.19 -7.19
C THR A 87 12.90 5.54 -6.18
N ASN A 88 11.79 6.06 -6.69
CA ASN A 88 10.64 6.52 -5.90
C ASN A 88 10.91 7.75 -5.00
N ILE A 89 11.96 8.53 -5.28
CA ILE A 89 12.18 9.87 -4.70
C ILE A 89 12.10 10.91 -5.83
N VAL A 90 11.48 12.05 -5.57
CA VAL A 90 11.35 13.11 -6.56
C VAL A 90 12.72 13.63 -6.97
N GLN A 91 12.99 13.69 -8.27
CA GLN A 91 14.24 14.21 -8.79
C GLN A 91 14.34 15.72 -8.61
N TYR A 92 15.42 16.16 -7.98
CA TYR A 92 15.77 17.56 -7.77
C TYR A 92 16.77 18.03 -8.82
N TYR A 93 16.50 19.15 -9.48
CA TYR A 93 17.36 19.70 -10.54
C TYR A 93 18.22 20.88 -10.10
N GLY A 94 17.85 21.55 -9.01
CA GLY A 94 18.57 22.70 -8.51
C GLY A 94 17.65 23.71 -7.85
N ALA A 95 18.24 24.77 -7.31
CA ALA A 95 17.50 25.87 -6.71
C ALA A 95 18.03 27.21 -7.21
N LYS A 96 17.13 28.19 -7.31
CA LYS A 96 17.44 29.61 -7.48
C LYS A 96 16.89 30.35 -6.27
N GLU A 97 17.38 31.55 -6.03
CA GLU A 97 16.90 32.36 -4.91
C GLU A 97 16.85 33.85 -5.26
N ASP A 98 15.94 34.55 -4.60
CA ASP A 98 15.90 36.01 -4.58
C ASP A 98 16.01 36.51 -3.12
N THR A 99 15.75 37.79 -2.89
CA THR A 99 15.80 38.41 -1.56
C THR A 99 14.87 37.73 -0.54
N ASN A 100 13.72 37.22 -0.95
CA ASN A 100 12.64 36.76 -0.09
C ASN A 100 12.35 35.25 -0.18
N PHE A 101 12.70 34.60 -1.28
CA PHE A 101 12.26 33.24 -1.60
C PHE A 101 13.40 32.36 -2.13
N VAL A 102 13.25 31.06 -1.88
CA VAL A 102 14.01 29.98 -2.53
C VAL A 102 13.06 29.25 -3.48
N TYR A 103 13.52 28.99 -4.70
CA TYR A 103 12.79 28.33 -5.78
C TYR A 103 13.49 27.01 -6.10
N MET A 104 12.91 25.90 -5.65
CA MET A 104 13.47 24.56 -5.85
C MET A 104 12.83 23.92 -7.08
N ALA A 105 13.63 23.56 -8.07
CA ALA A 105 13.18 22.95 -9.31
C ALA A 105 13.24 21.42 -9.23
N PHE A 106 12.14 20.77 -9.63
CA PHE A 106 11.93 19.33 -9.58
C PHE A 106 11.41 18.81 -10.91
N GLU A 107 11.49 17.50 -11.07
CA GLU A 107 10.73 16.79 -12.11
C GLU A 107 9.23 17.08 -12.02
N CYS A 108 8.59 17.15 -13.19
CA CYS A 108 7.15 17.39 -13.28
C CYS A 108 6.36 16.14 -12.90
N CYS A 109 5.49 16.27 -11.89
CA CYS A 109 4.49 15.26 -11.56
C CYS A 109 3.13 15.58 -12.21
N VAL A 110 2.26 14.58 -12.29
CA VAL A 110 0.89 14.72 -12.80
C VAL A 110 -0.03 15.35 -11.74
N CYS A 111 -0.01 14.80 -10.53
CA CYS A 111 -0.85 15.22 -9.40
C CYS A 111 -0.26 14.69 -8.08
N SER A 112 -0.78 15.16 -6.94
CA SER A 112 -0.50 14.52 -5.65
C SER A 112 -1.39 13.29 -5.43
N LEU A 113 -1.05 12.43 -4.46
CA LEU A 113 -1.89 11.32 -4.04
C LEU A 113 -3.19 11.81 -3.42
N HIS A 114 -3.21 13.00 -2.81
CA HIS A 114 -4.44 13.62 -2.33
C HIS A 114 -5.43 13.81 -3.48
N GLU A 115 -5.00 14.49 -4.55
CA GLU A 115 -5.82 14.74 -5.72
C GLU A 115 -6.24 13.45 -6.44
N LEU A 116 -5.39 12.41 -6.40
CA LEU A 116 -5.70 11.11 -6.98
C LEU A 116 -6.82 10.38 -6.23
N VAL A 117 -6.87 10.52 -4.90
CA VAL A 117 -7.88 9.85 -4.05
C VAL A 117 -9.16 10.69 -3.92
N LEU A 118 -9.02 12.01 -3.82
CA LEU A 118 -10.09 12.98 -3.65
C LEU A 118 -10.04 14.02 -4.77
N PRO A 119 -10.44 13.67 -6.00
CA PRO A 119 -10.42 14.61 -7.11
C PRO A 119 -11.44 15.74 -6.88
N SER A 120 -10.96 16.99 -6.94
CA SER A 120 -11.82 18.18 -6.88
C SER A 120 -12.74 18.26 -8.10
N THR A 121 -14.04 18.43 -7.89
CA THR A 121 -15.04 18.54 -8.97
C THR A 121 -15.08 19.91 -9.64
N ASN A 122 -14.39 20.92 -9.08
CA ASN A 122 -14.60 22.33 -9.42
C ASN A 122 -13.49 22.97 -10.27
N ASP A 123 -12.43 22.23 -10.63
CA ASP A 123 -11.32 22.76 -11.43
C ASP A 123 -11.58 22.60 -12.93
N SER A 124 -12.48 23.43 -13.45
CA SER A 124 -12.75 23.58 -14.89
C SER A 124 -11.71 24.41 -15.64
N THR A 125 -10.72 24.99 -14.96
CA THR A 125 -9.68 25.83 -15.57
C THR A 125 -8.35 25.09 -15.67
N ALA A 126 -7.98 24.73 -16.90
CA ALA A 126 -6.62 24.36 -17.34
C ALA A 126 -5.95 23.15 -16.66
N GLN A 127 -6.68 22.09 -16.33
CA GLN A 127 -6.03 20.80 -16.01
C GLN A 127 -5.34 20.24 -17.27
N SER A 128 -4.12 19.71 -17.12
CA SER A 128 -3.44 19.06 -18.24
C SER A 128 -4.24 17.83 -18.70
N LYS A 129 -4.26 17.57 -20.01
CA LYS A 129 -4.90 16.36 -20.59
C LYS A 129 -4.42 15.08 -19.89
N MET A 130 -3.14 15.04 -19.51
CA MET A 130 -2.51 13.94 -18.79
C MET A 130 -3.07 13.75 -17.36
N LYS A 131 -3.32 14.84 -16.62
CA LYS A 131 -3.95 14.79 -15.29
C LYS A 131 -5.38 14.24 -15.38
N LEU A 132 -6.17 14.74 -16.32
CA LEU A 132 -7.54 14.22 -16.56
C LEU A 132 -7.54 12.74 -16.92
N GLU A 133 -6.62 12.31 -17.77
CA GLU A 133 -6.51 10.90 -18.18
C GLU A 133 -6.14 9.98 -17.01
N VAL A 134 -5.21 10.41 -16.14
CA VAL A 134 -4.85 9.65 -14.93
C VAL A 134 -6.04 9.58 -13.98
N LEU A 135 -6.65 10.73 -13.65
CA LEU A 135 -7.75 10.80 -12.69
C LEU A 135 -8.99 10.01 -13.16
N SER A 136 -9.29 10.01 -14.46
CA SER A 136 -10.45 9.30 -15.02
C SER A 136 -10.25 7.77 -15.10
N ASN A 137 -9.02 7.30 -15.36
CA ASN A 137 -8.75 5.87 -15.54
C ASN A 137 -8.27 5.16 -14.28
N PHE A 138 -7.77 5.90 -13.28
CA PHE A 138 -7.26 5.30 -12.06
C PHE A 138 -8.39 4.87 -11.12
N LYS A 139 -8.58 3.56 -10.99
CA LYS A 139 -9.53 2.99 -10.03
C LYS A 139 -8.83 2.75 -8.70
N LEU A 140 -9.40 3.25 -7.60
CA LEU A 140 -8.90 2.95 -6.24
C LEU A 140 -9.23 1.52 -5.81
N ARG A 141 -10.38 1.00 -6.24
CA ARG A 141 -10.93 -0.29 -5.83
C ARG A 141 -11.33 -1.16 -7.01
N ARG A 142 -11.27 -2.47 -6.78
CA ARG A 142 -11.86 -3.50 -7.62
C ARG A 142 -13.37 -3.63 -7.34
N PRO A 143 -14.14 -4.28 -8.23
CA PRO A 143 -15.58 -4.51 -8.03
C PRO A 143 -15.92 -5.30 -6.75
N ASP A 144 -14.99 -6.13 -6.26
CA ASP A 144 -15.12 -6.88 -5.00
C ASP A 144 -14.83 -6.03 -3.74
N GLY A 145 -14.56 -4.73 -3.90
CA GLY A 145 -14.27 -3.80 -2.81
C GLY A 145 -12.82 -3.79 -2.33
N HIS A 146 -11.97 -4.70 -2.84
CA HIS A 146 -10.54 -4.73 -2.53
C HIS A 146 -9.77 -3.58 -3.22
N PRO A 147 -8.57 -3.21 -2.73
CA PRO A 147 -7.72 -2.24 -3.39
C PRO A 147 -7.36 -2.67 -4.82
N SER A 148 -7.31 -1.73 -5.76
CA SER A 148 -6.87 -2.03 -7.12
C SER A 148 -5.37 -2.33 -7.17
N LEU A 149 -4.95 -3.03 -8.24
CA LEU A 149 -3.52 -3.27 -8.48
C LEU A 149 -2.75 -1.95 -8.67
N GLY A 150 -3.38 -0.94 -9.30
CA GLY A 150 -2.80 0.40 -9.45
C GLY A 150 -2.55 1.06 -8.10
N LEU A 151 -3.52 0.99 -7.18
CA LEU A 151 -3.36 1.54 -5.83
C LEU A 151 -2.27 0.80 -5.04
N LEU A 152 -2.26 -0.53 -5.10
CA LEU A 152 -1.24 -1.33 -4.43
C LEU A 152 0.15 -1.04 -5.01
N LYS A 153 0.27 -0.80 -6.33
CA LYS A 153 1.52 -0.37 -6.95
C LYS A 153 1.98 0.99 -6.41
N VAL A 154 1.10 2.00 -6.37
CA VAL A 154 1.42 3.33 -5.81
C VAL A 154 1.89 3.21 -4.36
N MET A 155 1.19 2.43 -3.52
CA MET A 155 1.60 2.20 -2.12
C MET A 155 2.91 1.42 -2.01
N ARG A 156 3.18 0.48 -2.93
CA ARG A 156 4.44 -0.26 -3.01
C ARG A 156 5.60 0.66 -3.39
N ASP A 157 5.40 1.53 -4.37
CA ASP A 157 6.36 2.56 -4.79
C ASP A 157 6.70 3.51 -3.63
N THR A 158 5.70 3.98 -2.89
CA THR A 158 5.87 4.82 -1.69
C THR A 158 6.75 4.14 -0.63
N VAL A 159 6.48 2.88 -0.28
CA VAL A 159 7.28 2.19 0.74
C VAL A 159 8.68 1.79 0.23
N THR A 160 8.84 1.58 -1.09
CA THR A 160 10.17 1.44 -1.71
C THR A 160 10.99 2.71 -1.52
N GLY A 161 10.42 3.89 -1.78
CA GLY A 161 11.07 5.18 -1.54
C GLY A 161 11.50 5.34 -0.07
N LEU A 162 10.61 5.00 0.88
CA LEU A 162 10.96 5.01 2.30
C LEU A 162 12.11 4.05 2.62
N ALA A 163 12.10 2.84 2.05
CA ALA A 163 13.17 1.89 2.28
C ALA A 163 14.53 2.40 1.75
N HIS A 164 14.55 3.09 0.61
CA HIS A 164 15.75 3.73 0.06
C HIS A 164 16.30 4.83 0.97
N LEU A 165 15.43 5.71 1.48
CA LEU A 165 15.79 6.75 2.45
C LEU A 165 16.32 6.12 3.74
N HIS A 166 15.60 5.13 4.27
CA HIS A 166 15.94 4.48 5.54
C HIS A 166 17.27 3.73 5.47
N LYS A 167 17.59 3.11 4.33
CA LYS A 167 18.90 2.47 4.10
C LYS A 167 20.05 3.48 4.19
N ARG A 168 19.82 4.73 3.81
CA ARG A 168 20.78 5.86 3.90
C ARG A 168 20.67 6.64 5.21
N ARG A 169 19.91 6.14 6.19
CA ARG A 169 19.67 6.77 7.51
C ARG A 169 18.93 8.11 7.43
N PHE A 170 18.24 8.38 6.34
CA PHE A 170 17.30 9.50 6.26
C PHE A 170 15.93 9.08 6.80
N ILE A 171 15.24 10.01 7.44
CA ILE A 171 13.85 9.88 7.91
C ILE A 171 13.06 10.98 7.20
N HIS A 172 11.94 10.63 6.58
CA HIS A 172 11.15 11.58 5.80
C HIS A 172 10.42 12.59 6.68
N LEU A 173 9.90 12.17 7.84
CA LEU A 173 9.25 12.97 8.89
C LEU A 173 7.93 13.64 8.52
N ASN A 174 7.52 13.59 7.26
CA ASN A 174 6.40 14.36 6.74
C ASN A 174 5.70 13.67 5.55
N LEU A 175 5.53 12.37 5.70
CA LEU A 175 4.83 11.56 4.73
C LEU A 175 3.31 11.78 4.87
N ASN A 176 2.68 12.30 3.83
CA ASN A 176 1.25 12.61 3.77
C ASN A 176 0.76 12.56 2.29
N PRO A 177 -0.56 12.68 2.01
CA PRO A 177 -1.07 12.55 0.65
C PRO A 177 -0.56 13.61 -0.33
N GLU A 178 -0.19 14.80 0.13
CA GLU A 178 0.34 15.86 -0.74
C GLU A 178 1.79 15.57 -1.17
N ASN A 179 2.53 14.85 -0.32
CA ASN A 179 3.95 14.57 -0.52
C ASN A 179 4.23 13.22 -1.17
N VAL A 180 3.20 12.50 -1.59
CA VAL A 180 3.31 11.37 -2.50
C VAL A 180 2.86 11.86 -3.88
N LEU A 181 3.82 12.07 -4.77
CA LEU A 181 3.58 12.61 -6.10
C LEU A 181 3.42 11.48 -7.13
N ILE A 182 2.48 11.68 -8.05
CA ILE A 182 2.10 10.70 -9.06
C ILE A 182 2.75 11.07 -10.39
N PHE A 183 3.46 10.12 -10.96
CA PHE A 183 4.11 10.23 -12.27
C PHE A 183 3.46 9.24 -13.23
N LYS A 184 3.40 9.60 -14.51
CA LYS A 184 2.92 8.71 -15.55
C LYS A 184 3.93 8.65 -16.68
N ASP A 185 4.31 7.43 -17.02
CA ASP A 185 4.98 7.05 -18.25
C ASP A 185 3.96 6.39 -19.18
N ASP A 186 4.30 6.18 -20.46
CA ASP A 186 3.37 5.79 -21.54
C ASP A 186 2.35 4.71 -21.16
N ASN A 187 2.72 3.72 -20.35
CA ASN A 187 1.85 2.63 -19.92
C ASN A 187 1.79 2.40 -18.40
N SER A 188 2.37 3.26 -17.56
CA SER A 188 2.39 3.00 -16.12
C SER A 188 2.40 4.26 -15.27
N ILE A 189 1.72 4.17 -14.13
CA ILE A 189 1.77 5.19 -13.08
C ILE A 189 2.78 4.75 -12.03
N SER A 190 3.61 5.67 -11.55
CA SER A 190 4.52 5.46 -10.41
C SER A 190 4.33 6.53 -9.34
N ALA A 191 4.74 6.21 -8.11
CA ALA A 191 4.72 7.15 -7.00
C ALA A 191 6.13 7.52 -6.58
N LYS A 192 6.34 8.79 -6.24
CA LYS A 192 7.60 9.28 -5.68
C LYS A 192 7.37 10.22 -4.50
N LEU A 193 8.28 10.20 -3.53
CA LEU A 193 8.20 11.00 -2.32
C LEU A 193 8.77 12.41 -2.53
N SER A 194 8.13 13.43 -1.95
CA SER A 194 8.51 14.84 -1.96
C SER A 194 8.57 15.44 -0.54
N GLY A 195 9.19 16.62 -0.35
CA GLY A 195 9.44 17.26 0.95
C GLY A 195 8.39 18.27 1.46
N SER A 196 8.45 18.54 2.78
CA SER A 196 7.83 19.56 3.70
C SER A 196 6.29 19.87 3.73
N GLY A 197 5.86 20.52 4.84
CA GLY A 197 4.88 20.11 5.89
C GLY A 197 3.36 20.00 5.63
N SER A 198 2.66 19.15 6.41
CA SER A 198 1.24 19.30 6.79
C SER A 198 0.98 18.58 8.14
N LEU A 199 0.07 19.10 8.96
CA LEU A 199 -0.30 18.52 10.25
C LEU A 199 -1.26 17.32 10.06
N GLY A 200 -1.31 16.42 11.05
CA GLY A 200 -2.32 15.34 11.12
C GLY A 200 -1.85 13.93 10.73
N TRP A 201 -0.65 13.78 10.15
CA TRP A 201 -0.11 12.49 9.72
C TRP A 201 1.05 11.97 10.58
N GLN A 202 1.39 12.73 11.63
CA GLN A 202 2.55 12.49 12.47
C GLN A 202 2.32 11.36 13.47
N ALA A 203 3.37 10.59 13.76
CA ALA A 203 3.34 9.58 14.79
C ALA A 203 3.22 10.21 16.20
N PRO A 204 2.61 9.52 17.17
CA PRO A 204 2.42 10.06 18.52
C PRO A 204 3.73 10.50 19.18
N GLU A 205 4.82 9.77 18.97
CA GLU A 205 6.13 10.13 19.52
C GLU A 205 6.75 11.39 18.90
N GLN A 206 6.35 11.78 17.68
CA GLN A 206 6.73 13.06 17.08
C GLN A 206 6.05 14.23 17.81
N LEU A 207 4.79 14.05 18.19
CA LEU A 207 4.01 15.07 18.89
C LEU A 207 4.49 15.25 20.35
N CYS A 208 4.96 14.18 20.98
CA CYS A 208 5.44 14.21 22.36
C CYS A 208 6.94 14.55 22.51
N ASN A 209 7.63 14.99 21.45
CA ASN A 209 9.08 15.27 21.46
C ASN A 209 9.94 14.13 22.03
N LYS A 210 9.56 12.87 21.74
CA LYS A 210 10.33 11.68 22.15
C LYS A 210 11.40 11.35 21.10
N GLN A 211 12.18 10.30 21.36
CA GLN A 211 13.19 9.83 20.41
C GLN A 211 12.56 9.48 19.05
N ILE A 212 12.94 10.23 18.03
CA ILE A 212 12.51 10.04 16.65
C ILE A 212 13.32 8.92 16.02
N THR A 213 12.64 7.98 15.38
CA THR A 213 13.25 6.88 14.62
C THR A 213 12.52 6.73 13.29
N GLN A 214 13.05 5.91 12.38
CA GLN A 214 12.39 5.59 11.10
C GLN A 214 10.95 5.09 11.25
N ALA A 215 10.59 4.54 12.41
CA ALA A 215 9.24 4.06 12.71
C ALA A 215 8.14 5.14 12.61
N VAL A 216 8.50 6.43 12.67
CA VAL A 216 7.55 7.53 12.49
C VAL A 216 6.99 7.54 11.07
N ASP A 217 7.85 7.34 10.05
CA ASP A 217 7.43 7.30 8.65
C ASP A 217 6.50 6.11 8.39
N LEU A 218 6.72 4.99 9.10
CA LEU A 218 5.90 3.79 8.95
C LEU A 218 4.51 3.96 9.59
N PHE A 219 4.41 4.77 10.65
CA PHE A 219 3.11 5.16 11.17
C PHE A 219 2.37 6.03 10.16
N SER A 220 3.01 7.07 9.62
CA SER A 220 2.43 7.94 8.60
C SER A 220 2.02 7.14 7.35
N PHE A 221 2.84 6.16 6.94
CA PHE A 221 2.52 5.25 5.85
C PHE A 221 1.29 4.38 6.17
N GLY A 222 1.13 3.93 7.42
CA GLY A 222 -0.08 3.22 7.87
C GLY A 222 -1.34 4.09 7.73
N CYS A 223 -1.26 5.37 8.07
CA CYS A 223 -2.37 6.32 7.86
C CYS A 223 -2.66 6.51 6.37
N LEU A 224 -1.62 6.69 5.54
CA LEU A 224 -1.75 6.82 4.09
C LEU A 224 -2.41 5.61 3.44
N LEU A 225 -1.98 4.41 3.83
CA LEU A 225 -2.52 3.18 3.29
C LEU A 225 -4.01 3.03 3.65
N PHE A 226 -4.39 3.39 4.87
CA PHE A 226 -5.80 3.43 5.27
C PHE A 226 -6.60 4.47 4.47
N PHE A 227 -6.09 5.70 4.33
CA PHE A 227 -6.70 6.77 3.53
C PHE A 227 -6.97 6.34 2.10
N CYS A 228 -5.96 5.74 1.47
CA CYS A 228 -6.05 5.20 0.12
C CYS A 228 -7.10 4.10 -0.03
N ILE A 229 -7.03 3.09 0.85
CA ILE A 229 -7.94 1.94 0.78
C ILE A 229 -9.38 2.35 1.08
N THR A 230 -9.58 3.32 1.98
CA THR A 230 -10.92 3.78 2.36
C THR A 230 -11.50 4.79 1.38
N GLY A 231 -10.69 5.42 0.53
CA GLY A 231 -11.12 6.47 -0.38
C GLY A 231 -11.27 7.83 0.32
N GLY A 232 -10.36 8.14 1.25
CA GLY A 232 -10.28 9.47 1.85
C GLY A 232 -10.36 9.54 3.38
N GLN A 233 -10.62 8.43 4.08
CA GLN A 233 -10.82 8.46 5.53
C GLN A 233 -9.50 8.36 6.29
N HIS A 234 -9.42 8.99 7.47
CA HIS A 234 -8.26 8.86 8.34
C HIS A 234 -8.51 7.81 9.44
N PRO A 235 -7.53 6.95 9.82
CA PRO A 235 -7.77 5.92 10.83
C PRO A 235 -7.90 6.47 12.26
N PHE A 236 -7.64 7.76 12.46
CA PHE A 236 -7.81 8.44 13.74
C PHE A 236 -8.81 9.58 13.60
N VAL A 237 -9.82 9.58 14.47
CA VAL A 237 -10.72 10.71 14.71
C VAL A 237 -10.43 11.21 16.13
N GLY A 238 -9.72 12.34 16.22
CA GLY A 238 -9.08 12.75 17.48
C GLY A 238 -8.08 11.69 17.95
N ASN A 239 -8.24 11.21 19.19
CA ASN A 239 -7.39 10.18 19.78
C ASN A 239 -7.90 8.74 19.55
N HIS A 240 -9.06 8.57 18.92
CA HIS A 240 -9.67 7.25 18.74
C HIS A 240 -9.19 6.61 17.43
N LYS A 241 -8.54 5.44 17.52
CA LYS A 241 -8.15 4.63 16.35
C LYS A 241 -9.29 3.70 15.93
N ASP A 242 -9.77 3.83 14.70
CA ASP A 242 -10.74 2.90 14.10
C ASP A 242 -10.22 2.32 12.77
N LEU A 243 -10.22 0.99 12.69
CA LEU A 243 -9.81 0.23 11.50
C LEU A 243 -10.97 -0.62 10.93
N SER A 244 -12.21 -0.35 11.34
CA SER A 244 -13.42 -1.09 10.93
C SER A 244 -13.55 -1.19 9.40
N LEU A 245 -13.26 -0.12 8.68
CA LEU A 245 -13.38 -0.02 7.22
C LEU A 245 -12.44 -0.94 6.43
N VAL A 246 -11.35 -1.42 7.05
CA VAL A 246 -10.40 -2.35 6.41
C VAL A 246 -10.47 -3.76 6.98
N LYS A 247 -11.31 -4.01 8.00
CA LYS A 247 -11.41 -5.30 8.70
C LYS A 247 -11.83 -6.46 7.78
N LYS A 248 -12.56 -6.17 6.70
CA LYS A 248 -12.98 -7.16 5.69
C LYS A 248 -11.86 -7.57 4.73
N ILE A 249 -10.70 -6.90 4.76
CA ILE A 249 -9.53 -7.19 3.95
C ILE A 249 -8.40 -7.62 4.90
N PRO A 250 -8.27 -8.92 5.23
CA PRO A 250 -7.37 -9.38 6.29
C PRO A 250 -5.92 -8.94 6.12
N GLU A 251 -5.42 -8.88 4.89
CA GLU A 251 -4.07 -8.41 4.57
C GLU A 251 -3.88 -6.93 4.91
N ALA A 252 -4.86 -6.09 4.56
CA ALA A 252 -4.79 -4.66 4.82
C ALA A 252 -4.94 -4.38 6.31
N PHE A 253 -5.90 -5.05 6.97
CA PHE A 253 -6.11 -4.94 8.41
C PHE A 253 -4.85 -5.33 9.19
N ASP A 254 -4.22 -6.46 8.83
CA ASP A 254 -2.98 -6.91 9.48
C ASP A 254 -1.85 -5.89 9.33
N LEU A 255 -1.58 -5.46 8.10
CA LEU A 255 -0.48 -4.55 7.84
C LEU A 255 -0.69 -3.19 8.52
N ILE A 256 -1.87 -2.58 8.35
CA ILE A 256 -2.19 -1.27 8.93
C ILE A 256 -2.16 -1.35 10.46
N SER A 257 -2.67 -2.42 11.06
CA SER A 257 -2.64 -2.60 12.51
C SER A 257 -1.21 -2.63 13.06
N ASN A 258 -0.29 -3.30 12.36
CA ASN A 258 1.13 -3.38 12.72
C ASN A 258 1.87 -2.05 12.49
N LEU A 259 1.56 -1.34 11.41
CA LEU A 259 2.12 -0.01 11.13
C LEU A 259 1.67 1.04 12.15
N LEU A 260 0.41 0.98 12.59
CA LEU A 260 -0.19 1.89 13.57
C LEU A 260 -0.06 1.38 15.01
N HIS A 261 0.97 0.58 15.29
CA HIS A 261 1.27 0.14 16.65
C HIS A 261 1.70 1.33 17.51
N SER A 262 1.18 1.42 18.75
CA SER A 262 1.43 2.55 19.65
C SER A 262 2.91 2.70 20.02
N LYS A 263 3.57 1.59 20.31
CA LYS A 263 5.02 1.54 20.56
C LYS A 263 5.80 1.43 19.23
N PRO A 264 6.74 2.36 18.93
CA PRO A 264 7.41 2.43 17.63
C PRO A 264 8.23 1.17 17.27
N LYS A 265 8.85 0.53 18.27
CA LYS A 265 9.69 -0.67 18.09
C LYS A 265 8.97 -1.89 17.51
N PHE A 266 7.64 -1.93 17.58
CA PHE A 266 6.84 -3.04 17.04
C PHE A 266 6.34 -2.77 15.62
N ARG A 267 6.53 -1.55 15.10
CA ARG A 267 6.21 -1.24 13.71
C ARG A 267 7.22 -1.94 12.80
N PRO A 268 6.78 -2.59 11.70
CA PRO A 268 7.68 -3.26 10.78
C PRO A 268 8.56 -2.23 10.05
N LYS A 269 9.79 -2.60 9.68
CA LYS A 269 10.64 -1.73 8.82
C LYS A 269 10.09 -1.68 7.39
N ALA A 270 10.39 -0.60 6.64
CA ALA A 270 9.95 -0.44 5.25
C ALA A 270 10.28 -1.66 4.35
N ALA A 271 11.49 -2.22 4.49
CA ALA A 271 11.90 -3.41 3.75
C ALA A 271 11.07 -4.67 4.06
N VAL A 272 10.44 -4.75 5.24
CA VAL A 272 9.52 -5.85 5.60
C VAL A 272 8.14 -5.59 5.04
N VAL A 273 7.67 -4.34 5.08
CA VAL A 273 6.36 -3.91 4.59
C VAL A 273 6.21 -4.20 3.10
N TYR A 274 7.25 -3.92 2.30
CA TYR A 274 7.27 -4.18 0.86
C TYR A 274 6.91 -5.63 0.48
N ASN A 275 7.24 -6.61 1.35
CA ASN A 275 7.01 -8.04 1.10
C ASN A 275 5.71 -8.56 1.70
N HIS A 276 4.90 -7.70 2.31
CA HIS A 276 3.66 -8.10 2.94
C HIS A 276 2.69 -8.72 1.90
N PRO A 277 1.91 -9.77 2.25
CA PRO A 277 0.94 -10.39 1.34
C PRO A 277 -0.10 -9.47 0.69
N LEU A 278 -0.27 -8.26 1.24
CA LEU A 278 -1.09 -7.20 0.64
C LEU A 278 -0.57 -6.79 -0.75
N PHE A 279 0.75 -6.86 -0.98
CA PHE A 279 1.40 -6.45 -2.23
C PHE A 279 1.67 -7.61 -3.19
N TRP A 280 1.25 -8.83 -2.85
CA TRP A 280 1.44 -10.00 -3.71
C TRP A 280 0.38 -10.04 -4.80
N ASP A 281 0.81 -10.36 -6.03
CA ASP A 281 -0.13 -10.70 -7.10
C ASP A 281 -0.75 -12.09 -6.88
N SER A 282 -1.76 -12.42 -7.69
CA SER A 282 -2.46 -13.71 -7.57
C SER A 282 -1.53 -14.91 -7.79
N ASP A 283 -0.47 -14.79 -8.60
CA ASP A 283 0.46 -15.90 -8.81
C ASP A 283 1.29 -16.17 -7.55
N MET A 284 1.86 -15.13 -6.94
CA MET A 284 2.63 -15.23 -5.71
C MET A 284 1.78 -15.71 -4.54
N ARG A 285 0.51 -15.25 -4.43
CA ARG A 285 -0.46 -15.74 -3.45
C ARG A 285 -0.70 -17.24 -3.61
N LEU A 286 -0.98 -17.70 -4.82
CA LEU A 286 -1.18 -19.13 -5.09
C LEU A 286 0.10 -19.94 -4.86
N SER A 287 1.26 -19.41 -5.24
CA SER A 287 2.55 -20.08 -5.09
C SER A 287 2.90 -20.26 -3.61
N PHE A 288 2.60 -19.25 -2.78
CA PHE A 288 2.69 -19.37 -1.34
C PHE A 288 1.78 -20.48 -0.79
N LEU A 289 0.51 -20.55 -1.21
CA LEU A 289 -0.41 -21.59 -0.75
C LEU A 289 0.03 -23.00 -1.19
N GLN A 290 0.63 -23.13 -2.37
CA GLN A 290 1.19 -24.40 -2.85
C GLN A 290 2.41 -24.82 -2.02
N ASP A 291 3.34 -23.90 -1.76
CA ASP A 291 4.54 -24.16 -0.96
C ASP A 291 4.16 -24.45 0.50
N ALA A 292 3.16 -23.73 1.05
CA ALA A 292 2.57 -24.00 2.35
C ALA A 292 1.98 -25.42 2.42
N SER A 293 1.22 -25.81 1.39
CA SER A 293 0.66 -27.16 1.27
C SER A 293 1.75 -28.22 1.21
N ALA A 294 2.84 -27.99 0.48
CA ALA A 294 4.00 -28.89 0.45
C ALA A 294 4.69 -28.99 1.82
N HIS A 295 4.93 -27.86 2.48
CA HIS A 295 5.56 -27.77 3.79
C HIS A 295 4.76 -28.53 4.86
N VAL A 296 3.45 -28.27 4.98
CA VAL A 296 2.55 -28.96 5.93
C VAL A 296 2.50 -30.47 5.68
N HIS A 297 2.69 -30.93 4.45
CA HIS A 297 2.71 -32.36 4.12
C HIS A 297 4.09 -33.03 4.27
N SER A 298 5.13 -32.25 4.58
CA SER A 298 6.49 -32.74 4.80
C SER A 298 6.57 -33.69 6.01
N LYS A 299 7.60 -34.53 6.04
CA LYS A 299 7.85 -35.43 7.17
C LYS A 299 8.20 -34.66 8.44
N VAL A 300 8.90 -33.53 8.30
CA VAL A 300 9.37 -32.70 9.42
C VAL A 300 8.20 -32.07 10.17
N CYS A 301 7.23 -31.49 9.45
CA CYS A 301 6.04 -30.95 10.10
C CYS A 301 5.23 -32.03 10.79
N LYS A 302 5.09 -33.23 10.20
CA LYS A 302 4.35 -34.37 10.78
C LYS A 302 4.81 -34.77 12.19
N THR A 303 6.07 -34.52 12.51
CA THR A 303 6.66 -34.85 13.81
C THR A 303 6.71 -33.67 14.78
N ASN A 304 6.18 -32.49 14.41
CA ASN A 304 6.13 -31.31 15.28
C ASN A 304 4.71 -31.05 15.83
N PRO A 305 4.42 -31.40 17.09
CA PRO A 305 3.10 -31.20 17.70
C PRO A 305 2.71 -29.72 17.87
N VAL A 306 3.68 -28.83 18.11
CA VAL A 306 3.44 -27.38 18.31
C VAL A 306 2.96 -26.74 17.02
N PHE A 307 3.60 -27.08 15.91
CA PHE A 307 3.18 -26.65 14.58
C PHE A 307 1.77 -27.14 14.26
N TRP A 308 1.48 -28.44 14.50
CA TRP A 308 0.15 -28.99 14.22
C TRP A 308 -0.94 -28.32 15.03
N LYS A 309 -0.72 -28.14 16.33
CA LYS A 309 -1.68 -27.45 17.20
C LYS A 309 -1.93 -26.02 16.74
N SER A 310 -0.90 -25.34 16.23
CA SER A 310 -1.02 -23.99 15.66
C SER A 310 -1.78 -23.97 14.33
N LEU A 311 -1.62 -25.00 13.49
CA LEU A 311 -2.37 -25.10 12.23
C LEU A 311 -3.83 -25.51 12.45
N GLU A 312 -4.11 -26.37 13.42
CA GLU A 312 -5.47 -26.77 13.75
C GLU A 312 -6.26 -25.64 14.41
N SER A 313 -5.59 -24.76 15.18
CA SER A 313 -6.25 -23.64 15.85
C SER A 313 -6.87 -22.62 14.89
N ILE A 314 -6.40 -22.55 13.63
CA ILE A 314 -6.96 -21.64 12.62
C ILE A 314 -8.13 -22.23 11.85
N ASN A 315 -8.48 -23.51 12.03
CA ASN A 315 -9.60 -24.14 11.32
C ASN A 315 -10.89 -23.34 11.53
N THR A 316 -11.27 -23.06 12.78
CA THR A 316 -12.49 -22.32 13.11
C THR A 316 -12.50 -20.92 12.50
N VAL A 317 -11.35 -20.24 12.49
CA VAL A 317 -11.23 -18.86 12.00
C VAL A 317 -11.32 -18.79 10.48
N VAL A 318 -10.64 -19.69 9.76
CA VAL A 318 -10.59 -19.71 8.30
C VAL A 318 -11.88 -20.28 7.70
N LEU A 319 -12.48 -21.25 8.37
CA LEU A 319 -13.66 -21.94 7.89
C LEU A 319 -14.96 -21.29 8.36
N ASP A 320 -14.90 -20.29 9.23
CA ASP A 320 -16.05 -19.60 9.84
C ASP A 320 -17.09 -20.57 10.44
N GLY A 321 -16.63 -21.65 11.06
CA GLY A 321 -17.49 -22.64 11.72
C GLY A 321 -18.18 -23.66 10.81
N GLU A 322 -17.93 -23.65 9.50
CA GLU A 322 -18.52 -24.60 8.55
C GLU A 322 -17.47 -25.39 7.77
N ASN A 323 -17.79 -26.61 7.38
CA ASN A 323 -16.90 -27.41 6.53
C ASN A 323 -16.66 -26.71 5.17
N TRP A 324 -15.43 -26.74 4.68
CA TRP A 324 -15.04 -25.96 3.49
C TRP A 324 -15.72 -26.41 2.20
N ASP A 325 -16.19 -27.65 2.12
CA ASP A 325 -16.92 -28.17 0.95
C ASP A 325 -18.21 -27.40 0.70
N LYS A 326 -18.90 -26.99 1.77
CA LYS A 326 -20.14 -26.19 1.69
C LYS A 326 -19.94 -24.81 1.07
N LYS A 327 -18.71 -24.29 1.09
CA LYS A 327 -18.36 -22.99 0.50
C LYS A 327 -17.95 -23.11 -0.98
N LEU A 328 -17.68 -24.32 -1.48
CA LEU A 328 -17.29 -24.58 -2.86
C LEU A 328 -18.51 -24.94 -3.72
N HIS A 329 -18.40 -24.76 -5.04
CA HIS A 329 -19.40 -25.31 -5.96
C HIS A 329 -19.42 -26.84 -5.92
N ASP A 330 -20.60 -27.43 -5.96
CA ASP A 330 -20.83 -28.88 -5.88
C ASP A 330 -20.04 -29.66 -6.93
N ASP A 331 -19.94 -29.15 -8.16
CA ASP A 331 -19.20 -29.83 -9.23
C ASP A 331 -17.70 -29.86 -8.97
N LEU A 332 -17.16 -28.82 -8.33
CA LEU A 332 -15.77 -28.82 -7.88
C LEU A 332 -15.56 -29.83 -6.74
N VAL A 333 -16.51 -29.95 -5.81
CA VAL A 333 -16.46 -30.93 -4.71
C VAL A 333 -16.51 -32.36 -5.24
N LYS A 334 -17.44 -32.64 -6.18
CA LYS A 334 -17.53 -33.95 -6.86
C LYS A 334 -16.22 -34.31 -7.58
N ASP A 335 -15.60 -33.34 -8.26
CA ASP A 335 -14.32 -33.57 -8.94
C ASP A 335 -13.14 -33.75 -7.97
N LEU A 336 -13.16 -33.11 -6.79
CA LEU A 336 -12.16 -33.35 -5.74
C LEU A 336 -12.24 -34.79 -5.19
N GLU A 337 -13.45 -35.29 -4.98
CA GLU A 337 -13.71 -36.62 -4.44
C GLU A 337 -13.67 -37.74 -5.48
N ASN A 338 -13.54 -37.42 -6.78
CA ASN A 338 -13.47 -38.42 -7.84
C ASN A 338 -12.21 -39.31 -7.69
N PRO A 339 -12.36 -40.62 -7.44
CA PRO A 339 -11.23 -41.52 -7.21
C PRO A 339 -10.26 -41.61 -8.41
N LYS A 340 -10.75 -41.38 -9.64
CA LYS A 340 -9.92 -41.37 -10.87
C LYS A 340 -8.85 -40.28 -10.85
N ASN A 341 -9.06 -39.22 -10.07
CA ASN A 341 -8.10 -38.13 -9.91
C ASN A 341 -6.98 -38.48 -8.90
N HIS A 342 -7.02 -39.65 -8.26
CA HIS A 342 -6.09 -40.08 -7.20
C HIS A 342 -5.42 -41.43 -7.53
N LYS A 343 -4.81 -41.54 -8.71
CA LYS A 343 -4.31 -42.81 -9.31
C LYS A 343 -3.19 -43.54 -8.55
N ASN A 344 -2.43 -42.86 -7.66
CA ASN A 344 -1.15 -43.38 -7.14
C ASN A 344 -1.08 -43.67 -5.61
N ARG A 345 -2.11 -44.21 -4.96
CA ARG A 345 -2.00 -44.55 -3.52
C ARG A 345 -2.38 -45.99 -3.20
N LYS A 346 -1.46 -46.67 -2.51
CA LYS A 346 -1.47 -48.04 -1.94
C LYS A 346 -2.72 -48.45 -1.13
N ASN A 347 -3.73 -47.59 -1.02
CA ASN A 347 -4.92 -47.74 -0.16
C ASN A 347 -6.25 -47.82 -0.95
N HIS A 348 -6.24 -48.22 -2.23
CA HIS A 348 -7.46 -48.44 -3.02
C HIS A 348 -8.49 -49.33 -2.28
N LYS A 349 -8.02 -50.30 -1.47
CA LYS A 349 -8.88 -51.20 -0.69
C LYS A 349 -9.61 -50.53 0.49
N LYS A 350 -9.06 -49.48 1.13
CA LYS A 350 -9.70 -48.76 2.26
C LYS A 350 -10.73 -47.72 1.79
N ARG A 351 -10.74 -47.37 0.51
CA ARG A 351 -11.55 -46.29 -0.11
C ARG A 351 -12.83 -46.77 -0.80
N LYS A 352 -13.23 -48.03 -0.56
CA LYS A 352 -14.50 -48.58 -1.06
C LYS A 352 -15.71 -48.21 -0.20
N ASN A 353 -15.51 -47.76 1.05
CA ASN A 353 -16.59 -47.21 1.86
C ASN A 353 -16.85 -45.76 1.41
N PRO A 354 -18.06 -45.41 0.91
CA PRO A 354 -18.42 -44.04 0.53
C PRO A 354 -18.30 -43.01 1.67
N GLU A 355 -18.23 -43.44 2.93
CA GLU A 355 -17.98 -42.56 4.08
C GLU A 355 -16.52 -42.11 4.21
N ASN A 356 -15.57 -42.82 3.58
CA ASN A 356 -14.14 -42.47 3.62
C ASN A 356 -13.81 -41.40 2.58
N LYS A 357 -14.16 -40.15 2.90
CA LYS A 357 -13.82 -38.98 2.10
C LYS A 357 -12.31 -38.87 1.84
N ILE A 358 -11.94 -38.43 0.63
CA ILE A 358 -10.55 -38.21 0.23
C ILE A 358 -9.96 -37.04 1.01
N TYR A 359 -10.78 -36.04 1.30
CA TYR A 359 -10.39 -34.88 2.09
C TYR A 359 -11.22 -34.75 3.36
N LYS A 360 -10.58 -34.22 4.40
CA LYS A 360 -11.25 -33.76 5.62
C LYS A 360 -11.72 -32.33 5.44
N TYR A 361 -13.05 -32.15 5.45
CA TYR A 361 -13.66 -30.85 5.15
C TYR A 361 -13.61 -29.84 6.30
N ASP A 362 -13.22 -30.27 7.49
CA ASP A 362 -12.98 -29.45 8.67
C ASP A 362 -11.51 -29.03 8.82
N SER A 363 -10.66 -29.35 7.83
CA SER A 363 -9.21 -29.22 7.93
C SER A 363 -8.63 -28.25 6.91
N VAL A 364 -8.03 -27.15 7.39
CA VAL A 364 -7.30 -26.17 6.56
C VAL A 364 -6.15 -26.82 5.80
N ARG A 365 -5.49 -27.82 6.39
CA ARG A 365 -4.46 -28.61 5.71
C ARG A 365 -5.00 -29.27 4.45
N ASP A 366 -6.16 -29.90 4.53
CA ASP A 366 -6.76 -30.62 3.41
C ASP A 366 -7.35 -29.64 2.39
N LEU A 367 -7.83 -28.47 2.82
CA LEU A 367 -8.15 -27.34 1.93
C LEU A 367 -6.92 -26.88 1.14
N LEU A 368 -5.77 -26.66 1.79
CA LEU A 368 -4.51 -26.34 1.11
C LEU A 368 -4.08 -27.44 0.13
N ARG A 369 -4.34 -28.71 0.46
CA ARG A 369 -4.11 -29.84 -0.47
C ARG A 369 -5.05 -29.78 -1.67
N ALA A 370 -6.31 -29.46 -1.47
CA ALA A 370 -7.32 -29.34 -2.53
C ALA A 370 -6.94 -28.23 -3.52
N ILE A 371 -6.62 -27.02 -3.01
CA ILE A 371 -6.20 -25.86 -3.82
C ILE A 371 -4.95 -26.21 -4.64
N ARG A 372 -3.91 -26.75 -3.99
CA ARG A 372 -2.66 -27.13 -4.68
C ARG A 372 -2.92 -28.13 -5.80
N ASN A 373 -3.67 -29.20 -5.52
CA ASN A 373 -3.95 -30.25 -6.51
C ASN A 373 -4.75 -29.68 -7.70
N LYS A 374 -5.75 -28.82 -7.46
CA LYS A 374 -6.54 -28.22 -8.54
C LYS A 374 -5.74 -27.24 -9.38
N ARG A 375 -4.81 -26.47 -8.80
CA ARG A 375 -3.88 -25.64 -9.57
C ARG A 375 -2.90 -26.48 -10.39
N GLN A 376 -2.32 -27.54 -9.82
CA GLN A 376 -1.36 -28.41 -10.50
C GLN A 376 -1.95 -29.19 -11.68
N HIS A 377 -3.22 -29.55 -11.60
CA HIS A 377 -3.93 -30.30 -12.64
C HIS A 377 -4.97 -29.44 -13.37
N TYR A 378 -4.81 -28.11 -13.36
CA TYR A 378 -5.78 -27.18 -13.92
C TYR A 378 -6.08 -27.47 -15.40
N ASP A 379 -5.05 -27.79 -16.19
CA ASP A 379 -5.21 -28.07 -17.62
C ASP A 379 -6.07 -29.30 -17.90
N GLN A 380 -6.11 -30.25 -16.96
CA GLN A 380 -6.85 -31.50 -17.03
C GLN A 380 -8.34 -31.35 -16.62
N LEU A 381 -8.73 -30.17 -16.12
CA LEU A 381 -10.12 -29.90 -15.74
C LEU A 381 -11.01 -29.78 -16.97
N SER A 382 -12.29 -30.16 -16.79
CA SER A 382 -13.31 -29.96 -17.81
C SER A 382 -13.53 -28.47 -18.09
N GLN A 383 -14.10 -28.14 -19.25
CA GLN A 383 -14.34 -26.76 -19.62
C GLN A 383 -15.35 -26.08 -18.68
N GLU A 384 -16.35 -26.84 -18.21
CA GLU A 384 -17.35 -26.38 -17.25
C GLU A 384 -16.70 -25.98 -15.93
N LEU A 385 -15.78 -26.80 -15.40
CA LEU A 385 -15.06 -26.48 -14.18
C LEU A 385 -14.15 -25.26 -14.35
N LYS A 386 -13.49 -25.10 -15.51
CA LYS A 386 -12.68 -23.91 -15.82
C LYS A 386 -13.52 -22.63 -15.87
N VAL A 387 -14.78 -22.72 -16.31
CA VAL A 387 -15.74 -21.61 -16.26
C VAL A 387 -16.12 -21.28 -14.81
N ILE A 388 -16.37 -22.30 -13.98
CA ILE A 388 -16.76 -22.12 -12.57
C ILE A 388 -15.63 -21.50 -11.73
N ILE A 389 -14.41 -22.04 -11.83
CA ILE A 389 -13.28 -21.61 -11.00
C ILE A 389 -12.47 -20.47 -11.62
N GLY A 390 -12.64 -20.22 -12.92
CA GLY A 390 -11.96 -19.16 -13.66
C GLY A 390 -10.53 -19.50 -14.09
N LYS A 391 -9.91 -18.57 -14.83
CA LYS A 391 -8.55 -18.69 -15.36
C LYS A 391 -7.48 -18.54 -14.27
N VAL A 392 -6.40 -19.30 -14.42
CA VAL A 392 -5.19 -19.17 -13.58
C VAL A 392 -4.34 -17.99 -14.11
N PRO A 393 -3.69 -17.19 -13.23
CA PRO A 393 -3.75 -17.26 -11.78
C PRO A 393 -4.93 -16.47 -11.16
N THR A 394 -5.38 -15.40 -11.80
CA THR A 394 -6.21 -14.36 -11.15
C THR A 394 -7.60 -14.83 -10.75
N ASP A 395 -8.40 -15.38 -11.66
CA ASP A 395 -9.78 -15.75 -11.33
C ASP A 395 -9.82 -16.99 -10.41
N PHE A 396 -8.89 -17.93 -10.64
CA PHE A 396 -8.70 -19.09 -9.76
C PHE A 396 -8.38 -18.67 -8.33
N GLU A 397 -7.48 -17.71 -8.14
CA GLU A 397 -7.16 -17.18 -6.81
C GLU A 397 -8.35 -16.45 -6.19
N ASN A 398 -9.02 -15.59 -6.96
CA ASN A 398 -10.23 -14.89 -6.53
C ASN A 398 -11.35 -15.86 -6.09
N TYR A 399 -11.51 -16.99 -6.78
CA TYR A 399 -12.50 -18.01 -6.46
C TYR A 399 -12.32 -18.55 -5.03
N PHE A 400 -11.09 -18.89 -4.63
CA PHE A 400 -10.81 -19.36 -3.27
C PHE A 400 -10.76 -18.22 -2.25
N ASN A 401 -10.19 -17.07 -2.62
CA ASN A 401 -10.06 -15.92 -1.72
C ASN A 401 -11.42 -15.37 -1.29
N SER A 402 -12.39 -15.28 -2.21
CA SER A 402 -13.77 -14.85 -1.88
C SER A 402 -14.50 -15.79 -0.91
N ARG A 403 -14.13 -17.07 -0.86
CA ARG A 403 -14.75 -18.10 -0.01
C ARG A 403 -14.02 -18.29 1.31
N PHE A 404 -12.72 -18.06 1.31
CA PHE A 404 -11.84 -18.22 2.47
C PHE A 404 -10.93 -16.99 2.64
N PRO A 405 -11.48 -15.79 2.87
CA PRO A 405 -10.72 -14.53 2.84
C PRO A 405 -9.59 -14.46 3.86
N LYS A 406 -9.69 -15.23 4.96
CA LYS A 406 -8.67 -15.28 6.03
C LYS A 406 -7.58 -16.33 5.78
N LEU A 407 -7.77 -17.25 4.83
CA LEU A 407 -6.89 -18.40 4.61
C LEU A 407 -5.43 -17.98 4.43
N LEU A 408 -5.18 -17.03 3.52
CA LEU A 408 -3.81 -16.61 3.20
C LEU A 408 -3.10 -16.04 4.44
N MET A 409 -3.73 -15.11 5.13
CA MET A 409 -3.12 -14.41 6.25
C MET A 409 -2.91 -15.29 7.48
N GLU A 410 -3.86 -16.17 7.80
CA GLU A 410 -3.72 -17.10 8.92
C GLU A 410 -2.58 -18.11 8.67
N VAL A 411 -2.51 -18.67 7.46
CA VAL A 411 -1.42 -19.56 7.06
C VAL A 411 -0.07 -18.81 7.05
N TYR A 412 -0.03 -17.58 6.52
CA TYR A 412 1.15 -16.72 6.52
C TYR A 412 1.68 -16.46 7.93
N LYS A 413 0.82 -16.22 8.92
CA LYS A 413 1.22 -15.98 10.31
C LYS A 413 1.81 -17.23 10.97
N ILE A 414 1.15 -18.38 10.81
CA ILE A 414 1.66 -19.65 11.37
C ILE A 414 3.04 -19.95 10.81
N LEU A 415 3.18 -19.93 9.48
CA LEU A 415 4.44 -20.27 8.83
C LEU A 415 5.55 -19.25 9.15
N LYS A 416 5.20 -17.97 9.37
CA LYS A 416 6.16 -16.95 9.82
C LYS A 416 6.71 -17.24 11.22
N ASN A 417 5.87 -17.72 12.13
CA ASN A 417 6.26 -18.02 13.52
C ASN A 417 7.09 -19.31 13.66
N HIS A 418 7.02 -20.21 12.68
CA HIS A 418 7.76 -21.48 12.67
C HIS A 418 8.92 -21.47 11.66
N ARG A 419 9.40 -20.27 11.28
CA ARG A 419 10.59 -20.09 10.43
C ARG A 419 11.83 -20.65 11.13
N GLY A 420 12.27 -21.81 10.67
CA GLY A 420 13.42 -22.54 11.23
C GLY A 420 13.26 -24.05 11.09
N GLU A 421 12.03 -24.54 10.92
CA GLU A 421 11.71 -25.97 11.01
C GLU A 421 11.55 -26.68 9.65
N GLY A 422 11.92 -26.08 8.50
CA GLY A 422 11.69 -26.76 7.22
C GLY A 422 12.34 -26.20 5.95
N GLY A 423 13.52 -25.61 6.04
CA GLY A 423 14.36 -25.30 4.87
C GLY A 423 13.93 -24.09 4.02
N ASP A 424 14.80 -23.75 3.08
CA ASP A 424 14.88 -22.53 2.26
C ASP A 424 13.61 -22.14 1.47
N LEU A 425 12.65 -23.05 1.29
CA LEU A 425 11.54 -22.90 0.33
C LEU A 425 10.62 -21.71 0.65
N LEU A 426 10.34 -21.46 1.94
CA LEU A 426 9.42 -20.41 2.37
C LEU A 426 10.12 -19.06 2.56
N ASP A 427 11.45 -19.03 2.62
CA ASP A 427 12.20 -17.81 2.93
C ASP A 427 12.00 -16.71 1.87
N LYS A 428 11.73 -17.07 0.61
CA LYS A 428 11.42 -16.11 -0.45
C LYS A 428 10.20 -15.22 -0.16
N TYR A 429 9.23 -15.67 0.64
CA TYR A 429 8.01 -14.90 0.97
C TYR A 429 8.22 -13.84 2.07
N TYR A 430 9.46 -13.72 2.54
CA TYR A 430 9.65 -13.63 3.98
C TYR A 430 10.99 -12.98 4.34
N LYS A 431 12.01 -13.16 3.49
CA LYS A 431 13.37 -12.64 3.55
C LYS A 431 13.78 -11.88 2.29
N GLN A 432 12.85 -11.56 1.38
CA GLN A 432 13.14 -10.67 0.24
C GLN A 432 13.39 -9.22 0.72
N GLY A 433 14.42 -8.99 1.53
CA GLY A 433 14.95 -7.64 1.70
C GLY A 433 15.28 -7.06 0.32
N LEU A 434 15.24 -5.74 0.18
CA LEU A 434 15.48 -5.00 -1.07
C LEU A 434 16.76 -5.41 -1.86
N LEU A 435 17.61 -6.28 -1.35
CA LEU A 435 18.83 -6.77 -2.02
C LEU A 435 18.60 -7.30 -3.45
N SER A 436 17.44 -7.87 -3.78
CA SER A 436 17.16 -8.35 -5.16
C SER A 436 16.59 -7.29 -6.11
N VAL A 437 16.24 -6.10 -5.60
CA VAL A 437 15.71 -4.96 -6.40
C VAL A 437 16.73 -3.82 -6.49
N LEU A 438 17.85 -3.94 -5.77
CA LEU A 438 18.90 -2.93 -5.62
C LEU A 438 20.18 -3.23 -6.41
N THR A 439 20.21 -4.29 -7.21
CA THR A 439 21.30 -4.60 -8.14
C THR A 439 20.97 -4.13 -9.54
#